data_AF-A0A0K1Q1K0-F1
#
_entry.id   AF-A0A0K1Q1K0-F1
#
_cell.length_a   1.000
_cell.length_b   1.000
_cell.length_c   1.000
_cell.angle_alpha   90.00
_cell.angle_beta   90.00
_cell.angle_gamma   90.00
#
_symmetry.space_group_name_H-M   'P 1'
#
loop_
_entity.id
_entity.type
_entity.pdbx_description
1 polymer ?
#
loop_
_entity_poly.entity_id
_entity_poly.type
_entity_poly.pdbx_seq_one_letter_code
_entity_poly.pdbx_strand_id
1 'polypeptide(L)'
;MAHLRTLQDIGRHRLTHFFAIGAVLYALAPKEPERGAIAVDAARVEAALRATQANRGHSLSPEEKQDVVASVVDEEVLFREGIRLGLEEGDGIVRGRVADRMRAQLEKSVPDPSLEDADIDVELEKRRAGPELVHVALYFVSKDHAGAEKRAERLSKELAEAADGGAAPAVDPTPLPADAWWTADTLAQAAGASVAQGALTTPIGRASQPISAAWGYYVVVPLERRAPDEAELRASARAAVLARKKAAEVQRAVDRARKEYRVDVRVPEGIPAIEGRHARARGPGGGVD
;
A
#
# COMPACT_ATOMS: atom_id res chain seq x y z
N MET A 1 -33.23 11.90 69.53
CA MET A 1 -33.08 10.44 69.40
C MET A 1 -34.14 9.76 68.50
N ALA A 2 -35.00 10.49 67.78
CA ALA A 2 -35.99 9.90 66.87
C ALA A 2 -35.43 9.52 65.49
N HIS A 3 -34.39 10.23 65.01
CA HIS A 3 -33.84 10.03 63.67
C HIS A 3 -32.99 8.75 63.49
N LEU A 4 -32.44 8.17 64.56
CA LEU A 4 -31.62 6.95 64.48
C LEU A 4 -32.45 5.66 64.33
N ARG A 5 -33.70 5.62 64.83
CA ARG A 5 -34.57 4.44 64.68
C ARG A 5 -35.13 4.31 63.27
N THR A 6 -35.44 5.44 62.63
CA THR A 6 -35.88 5.48 61.23
C THR A 6 -34.83 4.96 60.24
N LEU A 7 -33.53 5.15 60.53
CA LEU A 7 -32.44 4.64 59.67
C LEU A 7 -32.29 3.11 59.73
N GLN A 8 -32.62 2.48 60.87
CA GLN A 8 -32.58 1.02 61.02
C GLN A 8 -33.77 0.30 60.34
N ASP A 9 -34.94 0.94 60.24
CA ASP A 9 -36.10 0.37 59.54
C ASP A 9 -35.98 0.48 58.01
N ILE A 10 -35.33 1.53 57.52
CA ILE A 10 -35.05 1.70 56.08
C ILE A 10 -34.18 0.55 55.55
N GLY A 11 -33.25 0.06 56.35
CA GLY A 11 -32.38 -1.07 56.00
C GLY A 11 -33.07 -2.44 55.97
N ARG A 12 -34.34 -2.57 56.40
CA ARG A 12 -35.08 -3.84 56.39
C ARG A 12 -36.10 -3.96 55.25
N HIS A 13 -36.37 -2.87 54.55
CA HIS A 13 -37.30 -2.87 53.43
C HIS A 13 -36.67 -3.49 52.18
N ARG A 14 -37.39 -4.43 51.54
CA ARG A 14 -36.98 -5.05 50.27
C ARG A 14 -36.80 -4.01 49.15
N LEU A 15 -37.56 -2.92 49.20
CA LEU A 15 -37.43 -1.77 48.29
C LEU A 15 -36.07 -1.09 48.41
N THR A 16 -35.57 -0.86 49.62
CA THR A 16 -34.26 -0.24 49.83
C THR A 16 -33.13 -1.08 49.25
N HIS A 17 -33.21 -2.41 49.43
CA HIS A 17 -32.26 -3.34 48.83
C HIS A 17 -32.35 -3.34 47.31
N PHE A 18 -33.56 -3.34 46.75
CA PHE A 18 -33.77 -3.26 45.30
C PHE A 18 -33.17 -1.97 44.71
N PHE A 19 -33.39 -0.82 45.34
CA PHE A 19 -32.80 0.44 44.89
C PHE A 19 -31.29 0.51 45.10
N ALA A 20 -30.76 -0.02 46.21
CA ALA A 20 -29.32 -0.04 46.45
C ALA A 20 -28.60 -0.95 45.47
N ILE A 21 -29.12 -2.15 45.22
CA ILE A 21 -28.60 -3.08 44.21
C ILE A 21 -28.74 -2.45 42.82
N GLY A 22 -29.88 -1.84 42.50
CA GLY A 22 -30.09 -1.13 41.24
C GLY A 22 -29.09 0.02 41.03
N ALA A 23 -28.79 0.78 42.08
CA ALA A 23 -27.81 1.87 42.02
C ALA A 23 -26.38 1.35 41.83
N VAL A 24 -26.01 0.25 42.49
CA VAL A 24 -24.70 -0.41 42.31
C VAL A 24 -24.58 -0.98 40.89
N LEU A 25 -25.62 -1.66 40.39
CA LEU A 25 -25.65 -2.16 39.03
C LEU A 25 -25.59 -1.04 37.99
N TYR A 26 -26.30 0.08 38.23
CA TYR A 26 -26.25 1.26 37.36
C TYR A 26 -24.86 1.93 37.35
N ALA A 27 -24.20 2.02 38.51
CA ALA A 27 -22.87 2.60 38.62
C ALA A 27 -21.77 1.70 37.98
N LEU A 28 -21.99 0.39 37.99
CA LEU A 28 -21.11 -0.60 37.35
C LEU A 28 -21.46 -0.86 35.88
N ALA A 29 -22.64 -0.45 35.43
CA ALA A 29 -23.04 -0.61 34.05
C ALA A 29 -22.11 0.23 33.15
N PRO A 30 -21.53 -0.37 32.10
CA PRO A 30 -20.75 0.39 31.13
C PRO A 30 -21.67 1.46 30.53
N LYS A 31 -21.19 2.72 30.48
CA LYS A 31 -21.88 3.81 29.79
C LYS A 31 -22.19 3.31 28.38
N GLU A 32 -23.46 3.31 27.98
CA GLU A 32 -23.78 3.12 26.57
C GLU A 32 -22.97 4.15 25.79
N PRO A 33 -22.18 3.75 24.78
CA PRO A 33 -21.53 4.73 23.93
C PRO A 33 -22.66 5.61 23.39
N GLU A 34 -22.58 6.92 23.63
CA GLU A 34 -23.50 7.88 23.00
C GLU A 34 -23.62 7.47 21.54
N ARG A 35 -24.84 7.42 20.99
CA ARG A 35 -25.05 7.26 19.55
C ARG A 35 -24.38 8.45 18.88
N GLY A 36 -23.08 8.31 18.61
CA GLY A 36 -22.19 9.41 18.33
C GLY A 36 -22.53 9.98 16.97
N ALA A 37 -22.59 11.31 16.88
CA ALA A 37 -22.67 11.97 15.59
C ALA A 37 -21.48 11.53 14.73
N ILE A 38 -21.77 10.99 13.55
CA ILE A 38 -20.75 10.63 12.57
C ILE A 38 -20.36 11.91 11.84
N ALA A 39 -19.22 12.49 12.20
CA ALA A 39 -18.64 13.61 11.47
C ALA A 39 -17.85 13.07 10.27
N VAL A 40 -18.37 13.26 9.05
CA VAL A 40 -17.63 13.02 7.82
C VAL A 40 -16.94 14.32 7.40
N ASP A 41 -15.62 14.27 7.26
CA ASP A 41 -14.81 15.42 6.85
C ASP A 41 -15.13 15.83 5.40
N ALA A 42 -15.29 17.14 5.17
CA ALA A 42 -15.54 17.71 3.85
C ALA A 42 -14.42 17.35 2.85
N ALA A 43 -13.16 17.30 3.31
CA ALA A 43 -12.04 16.94 2.45
C ALA A 43 -12.14 15.51 1.91
N ARG A 44 -12.73 14.58 2.68
CA ARG A 44 -12.98 13.20 2.24
C ARG A 44 -14.05 13.17 1.14
N VAL A 45 -15.13 13.92 1.33
CA VAL A 45 -16.20 14.05 0.33
C VAL A 45 -15.67 14.66 -0.98
N GLU A 46 -14.89 15.74 -0.89
CA GLU A 46 -14.27 16.37 -2.06
C GLU A 46 -13.29 15.45 -2.79
N ALA A 47 -12.52 14.64 -2.06
CA ALA A 47 -11.64 13.64 -2.65
C ALA A 47 -12.44 12.55 -3.38
N ALA A 48 -13.53 12.05 -2.80
CA ALA A 48 -14.40 11.05 -3.42
C ALA A 48 -15.08 11.57 -4.69
N LEU A 49 -15.55 12.81 -4.66
CA LEU A 49 -16.13 13.49 -5.83
C LEU A 49 -15.11 13.63 -6.97
N ARG A 50 -13.89 14.09 -6.66
CA ARG A 50 -12.80 14.21 -7.65
C ARG A 50 -12.43 12.86 -8.24
N ALA A 51 -12.29 11.83 -7.41
CA ALA A 51 -11.97 10.48 -7.87
C ALA A 51 -13.08 9.91 -8.78
N THR A 52 -14.34 10.07 -8.40
CA THR A 52 -15.48 9.59 -9.19
C THR A 52 -15.58 10.32 -10.54
N GLN A 53 -15.41 11.64 -10.54
CA GLN A 53 -15.37 12.44 -11.76
C GLN A 53 -14.22 12.02 -12.68
N ALA A 54 -13.02 11.78 -12.14
CA ALA A 54 -11.87 11.30 -12.90
C ALA A 54 -12.14 9.91 -13.52
N ASN A 55 -12.77 9.01 -12.77
CA ASN A 55 -13.09 7.66 -13.26
C ASN A 55 -14.19 7.66 -14.32
N ARG A 56 -15.19 8.55 -14.22
CA ARG A 56 -16.30 8.64 -15.19
C ARG A 56 -15.96 9.44 -16.44
N GLY A 57 -14.97 10.33 -16.37
CA GLY A 57 -14.54 11.16 -17.50
C GLY A 57 -15.51 12.30 -17.87
N HIS A 58 -16.52 12.58 -17.05
CA HIS A 58 -17.44 13.72 -17.22
C HIS A 58 -17.77 14.38 -15.89
N SER A 59 -18.25 15.63 -15.94
CA SER A 59 -18.76 16.35 -14.76
C SER A 59 -19.99 15.64 -14.16
N LEU A 60 -20.04 15.53 -12.84
CA LEU A 60 -21.13 14.88 -12.12
C LEU A 60 -22.37 15.78 -12.00
N SER A 61 -23.57 15.23 -12.21
CA SER A 61 -24.86 15.89 -11.95
C SER A 61 -25.08 16.09 -10.44
N PRO A 62 -26.03 16.96 -10.03
CA PRO A 62 -26.39 17.09 -8.62
C PRO A 62 -26.81 15.78 -7.96
N GLU A 63 -27.58 14.92 -8.65
CA GLU A 63 -27.97 13.61 -8.11
C GLU A 63 -26.75 12.69 -7.94
N GLU A 64 -25.87 12.62 -8.96
CA GLU A 64 -24.66 11.78 -8.89
C GLU A 64 -23.73 12.22 -7.75
N LYS A 65 -23.64 13.53 -7.48
CA LYS A 65 -22.89 14.04 -6.33
C LYS A 65 -23.51 13.60 -5.01
N GLN A 66 -24.85 13.57 -4.90
CA GLN A 66 -25.53 13.08 -3.71
C GLN A 66 -25.28 11.58 -3.50
N ASP A 67 -25.28 10.78 -4.57
CA ASP A 67 -24.95 9.36 -4.49
C ASP A 67 -23.51 9.14 -3.98
N VAL A 68 -22.55 9.95 -4.45
CA VAL A 68 -21.16 9.89 -3.94
C VAL A 68 -21.12 10.25 -2.46
N VAL A 69 -21.83 11.28 -2.03
CA VAL A 69 -21.90 11.68 -0.60
C VAL A 69 -22.51 10.55 0.23
N ALA A 70 -23.63 9.96 -0.21
CA ALA A 70 -24.28 8.84 0.47
C ALA A 70 -23.34 7.65 0.59
N SER A 71 -22.63 7.30 -0.49
CA SER A 71 -21.64 6.22 -0.48
C SER A 71 -20.51 6.47 0.54
N VAL A 72 -20.04 7.71 0.70
CA VAL A 72 -19.01 8.04 1.71
C VAL A 72 -19.55 7.89 3.13
N VAL A 73 -20.82 8.26 3.36
CA VAL A 73 -21.48 8.08 4.66
C VAL A 73 -21.66 6.60 4.98
N ASP A 74 -22.15 5.80 4.02
CA ASP A 74 -22.32 4.37 4.18
C ASP A 74 -20.98 3.68 4.47
N GLU A 75 -19.91 4.06 3.76
CA GLU A 75 -18.55 3.56 4.02
C GLU A 75 -18.10 3.86 5.46
N GLU A 76 -18.36 5.06 5.98
CA GLU A 76 -18.02 5.44 7.35
C GLU A 76 -18.84 4.68 8.40
N VAL A 77 -20.14 4.49 8.15
CA VAL A 77 -21.02 3.68 9.00
C VAL A 77 -20.52 2.24 9.06
N LEU A 78 -20.25 1.64 7.89
CA LEU A 78 -19.75 0.27 7.79
C LEU A 78 -18.36 0.11 8.41
N PHE A 79 -17.47 1.09 8.24
CA PHE A 79 -16.16 1.08 8.89
C PHE A 79 -16.30 1.04 10.41
N ARG A 80 -17.11 1.94 11.00
CA ARG A 80 -17.35 1.97 12.45
C ARG A 80 -17.98 0.71 12.97
N GLU A 81 -18.95 0.16 12.24
CA GLU A 81 -19.60 -1.09 12.58
C GLU A 81 -18.62 -2.27 12.52
N GLY A 82 -17.75 -2.29 11.51
CA GLY A 82 -16.68 -3.27 11.38
C GLY A 82 -15.71 -3.24 12.56
N ILE A 83 -15.28 -2.05 12.99
CA ILE A 83 -14.46 -1.87 14.21
C ILE A 83 -15.24 -2.31 15.47
N ARG A 84 -16.52 -1.97 15.57
CA ARG A 84 -17.38 -2.36 16.70
C ARG A 84 -17.50 -3.90 16.81
N LEU A 85 -17.49 -4.59 15.67
CA LEU A 85 -17.54 -6.04 15.57
C LEU A 85 -16.14 -6.70 15.66
N GLY A 86 -15.06 -5.92 15.72
CA GLY A 86 -13.69 -6.42 15.77
C GLY A 86 -13.24 -7.11 14.47
N LEU A 87 -13.78 -6.72 13.31
CA LEU A 87 -13.46 -7.37 12.02
C LEU A 87 -12.00 -7.16 11.57
N GLU A 88 -11.30 -6.19 12.15
CA GLU A 88 -9.86 -6.00 12.00
C GLU A 88 -9.03 -7.05 12.75
N GLU A 89 -9.62 -7.74 13.72
CA GLU A 89 -8.95 -8.73 14.55
C GLU A 89 -8.86 -10.08 13.83
N GLY A 90 -7.68 -10.38 13.29
CA GLY A 90 -7.38 -11.73 12.77
C GLY A 90 -7.21 -11.79 11.25
N ASP A 91 -7.64 -10.76 10.55
CA ASP A 91 -7.42 -10.64 9.12
C ASP A 91 -5.98 -10.15 8.83
N GLY A 92 -5.17 -11.03 8.24
CA GLY A 92 -3.80 -10.72 7.83
C GLY A 92 -3.71 -9.62 6.76
N ILE A 93 -4.72 -9.48 5.90
CA ILE A 93 -4.79 -8.45 4.86
C ILE A 93 -5.02 -7.08 5.48
N VAL A 94 -5.97 -6.97 6.41
CA VAL A 94 -6.24 -5.69 7.12
C VAL A 94 -5.02 -5.28 7.93
N ARG A 95 -4.43 -6.20 8.71
CA ARG A 95 -3.21 -5.92 9.48
C ARG A 95 -2.04 -5.51 8.60
N GLY A 96 -1.83 -6.20 7.48
CA GLY A 96 -0.81 -5.87 6.50
C GLY A 96 -1.00 -4.47 5.92
N ARG A 97 -2.24 -4.12 5.54
CA ARG A 97 -2.58 -2.80 5.01
C ARG A 97 -2.32 -1.67 6.00
N VAL A 98 -2.65 -1.87 7.27
CA VAL A 98 -2.36 -0.90 8.34
C VAL A 98 -0.85 -0.74 8.52
N ALA A 99 -0.10 -1.84 8.54
CA ALA A 99 1.36 -1.82 8.65
C ALA A 99 2.00 -1.07 7.47
N ASP A 100 1.54 -1.30 6.24
CA ASP A 100 2.05 -0.61 5.05
C ASP A 100 1.72 0.87 5.07
N ARG A 101 0.50 1.24 5.48
CA ARG A 101 0.12 2.66 5.65
C ARG A 101 0.98 3.34 6.71
N MET A 102 1.27 2.65 7.81
CA MET A 102 2.15 3.19 8.85
C MET A 102 3.60 3.34 8.35
N ARG A 103 4.13 2.39 7.56
CA ARG A 103 5.45 2.53 6.92
C ARG A 103 5.51 3.72 5.97
N ALA A 104 4.51 3.88 5.11
CA ALA A 104 4.43 5.03 4.21
C ALA A 104 4.34 6.37 4.97
N GLN A 105 3.67 6.39 6.13
CA GLN A 105 3.64 7.56 7.00
C GLN A 105 5.04 7.84 7.59
N LEU A 106 5.76 6.80 8.03
CA LEU A 106 7.13 6.93 8.52
C LEU A 106 8.07 7.45 7.43
N GLU A 107 8.00 6.93 6.21
CA GLU A 107 8.81 7.39 5.06
C GLU A 107 8.67 8.88 4.78
N LYS A 108 7.48 9.45 5.02
CA LYS A 108 7.20 10.89 4.88
C LYS A 108 7.64 11.71 6.09
N SER A 109 7.74 11.07 7.26
CA SER A 109 8.00 11.74 8.54
C SER A 109 9.46 11.70 8.96
N VAL A 110 10.24 10.72 8.47
CA VAL A 110 11.68 10.68 8.73
C VAL A 110 12.37 11.87 8.05
N PRO A 111 13.31 12.55 8.74
CA PRO A 111 14.09 13.62 8.12
C PRO A 111 14.83 13.12 6.89
N ASP A 112 15.02 14.00 5.91
CA ASP A 112 15.87 13.68 4.76
C ASP A 112 17.31 13.44 5.25
N PRO A 113 17.89 12.25 4.99
CA PRO A 113 19.22 11.92 5.45
C PRO A 113 20.27 12.74 4.69
N SER A 114 21.37 13.10 5.35
CA SER A 114 22.49 13.72 4.65
C SER A 114 23.09 12.74 3.65
N LEU A 115 23.39 13.25 2.46
CA LEU A 115 24.09 12.51 1.42
C LEU A 115 25.55 12.94 1.45
N GLU A 116 26.45 11.98 1.65
CA GLU A 116 27.90 12.20 1.62
C GLU A 116 28.39 11.81 0.23
N ASP A 117 29.29 12.62 -0.34
CA ASP A 117 29.84 12.34 -1.68
C ASP A 117 30.53 10.97 -1.74
N ALA A 118 31.20 10.54 -0.66
CA ALA A 118 31.83 9.23 -0.58
C ALA A 118 30.83 8.06 -0.75
N ASP A 119 29.63 8.16 -0.17
CA ASP A 119 28.59 7.13 -0.36
C ASP A 119 28.11 7.11 -1.82
N ILE A 120 27.98 8.28 -2.44
CA ILE A 120 27.57 8.42 -3.84
C ILE A 120 28.66 7.84 -4.75
N ASP A 121 29.94 8.12 -4.50
CA ASP A 121 31.05 7.63 -5.31
C ASP A 121 31.19 6.10 -5.22
N VAL A 122 30.99 5.52 -4.03
CA VAL A 122 30.94 4.05 -3.86
C VAL A 122 29.78 3.43 -4.62
N GLU A 123 28.60 4.06 -4.59
CA GLU A 123 27.43 3.56 -5.32
C GLU A 123 27.55 3.78 -6.83
N LEU A 124 28.20 4.87 -7.24
CA LEU A 124 28.52 5.20 -8.62
C LEU A 124 29.44 4.15 -9.22
N GLU A 125 30.50 3.73 -8.52
CA GLU A 125 31.43 2.71 -9.00
C GLU A 125 30.74 1.38 -9.30
N LYS A 126 29.81 0.95 -8.45
CA LYS A 126 28.98 -0.25 -8.70
C LYS A 126 28.12 -0.14 -9.95
N ARG A 127 27.78 1.09 -10.35
CA ARG A 127 26.92 1.41 -11.49
C ARG A 127 27.72 1.75 -12.75
N ARG A 128 29.05 1.89 -12.67
CA ARG A 128 29.91 2.07 -13.86
C ARG A 128 29.93 0.84 -14.75
N ALA A 129 29.85 -0.35 -14.15
CA ALA A 129 29.59 -1.60 -14.87
C ALA A 129 28.09 -1.80 -15.19
N GLY A 130 27.28 -0.76 -15.02
CA GLY A 130 25.83 -0.79 -14.96
C GLY A 130 25.11 -0.71 -16.31
N PRO A 131 23.77 -0.87 -16.28
CA PRO A 131 22.96 -1.30 -17.41
C PRO A 131 22.86 -0.23 -18.50
N GLU A 132 22.78 -0.68 -19.76
CA GLU A 132 22.38 0.17 -20.88
C GLU A 132 21.02 0.82 -20.58
N LEU A 133 20.93 2.12 -20.90
CA LEU A 133 19.64 2.80 -20.98
C LEU A 133 18.97 2.38 -22.28
N VAL A 134 17.68 2.04 -22.21
CA VAL A 134 16.84 1.74 -23.37
C VAL A 134 15.73 2.77 -23.48
N HIS A 135 15.62 3.39 -24.65
CA HIS A 135 14.43 4.13 -25.04
C HIS A 135 13.49 3.15 -25.74
N VAL A 136 12.26 3.02 -25.25
CA VAL A 136 11.33 1.98 -25.70
C VAL A 136 9.93 2.56 -25.88
N ALA A 137 9.31 2.30 -27.02
CA ALA A 137 7.89 2.51 -27.20
C ALA A 137 7.13 1.32 -26.60
N LEU A 138 6.23 1.62 -25.65
CA LEU A 138 5.44 0.64 -24.90
C LEU A 138 3.99 0.70 -25.37
N TYR A 139 3.53 -0.38 -26.00
CA TYR A 139 2.14 -0.52 -26.43
C TYR A 139 1.41 -1.48 -25.51
N PHE A 140 0.28 -1.05 -24.96
CA PHE A 140 -0.45 -1.80 -23.94
C PHE A 140 -1.84 -2.23 -24.43
N VAL A 141 -2.23 -3.44 -24.04
CA VAL A 141 -3.59 -3.98 -24.22
C VAL A 141 -4.10 -4.46 -22.88
N SER A 142 -5.17 -3.84 -22.37
CA SER A 142 -5.81 -4.23 -21.11
C SER A 142 -6.43 -5.62 -21.22
N LYS A 143 -6.33 -6.38 -20.12
CA LYS A 143 -7.02 -7.67 -19.96
C LYS A 143 -8.55 -7.54 -19.92
N ASP A 144 -9.09 -6.34 -19.73
CA ASP A 144 -10.53 -6.08 -19.69
C ASP A 144 -11.18 -6.23 -21.09
N HIS A 145 -10.37 -6.18 -22.15
CA HIS A 145 -10.84 -6.42 -23.50
C HIS A 145 -11.12 -7.90 -23.75
N ALA A 146 -12.27 -8.19 -24.38
CA ALA A 146 -12.56 -9.52 -24.89
C ALA A 146 -11.48 -9.95 -25.91
N GLY A 147 -10.82 -11.08 -25.64
CA GLY A 147 -9.75 -11.63 -26.46
C GLY A 147 -8.46 -10.80 -26.44
N ALA A 148 -8.14 -10.13 -25.32
CA ALA A 148 -6.96 -9.27 -25.14
C ALA A 148 -5.66 -9.86 -25.72
N GLU A 149 -5.40 -11.15 -25.51
CA GLU A 149 -4.22 -11.85 -26.07
C GLU A 149 -4.18 -11.79 -27.60
N LYS A 150 -5.27 -12.19 -28.28
CA LYS A 150 -5.37 -12.12 -29.75
C LYS A 150 -5.27 -10.69 -30.28
N ARG A 151 -5.73 -9.70 -29.49
CA ARG A 151 -5.57 -8.28 -29.84
C ARG A 151 -4.10 -7.88 -29.77
N ALA A 152 -3.39 -8.28 -28.72
CA ALA A 152 -1.96 -8.02 -28.56
C ALA A 152 -1.13 -8.73 -29.65
N GLU A 153 -1.48 -9.95 -30.02
CA GLU A 153 -0.85 -10.67 -31.14
C GLU A 153 -1.01 -9.93 -32.47
N ARG A 154 -2.22 -9.44 -32.76
CA ARG A 154 -2.48 -8.63 -33.96
C ARG A 154 -1.67 -7.34 -33.93
N LEU A 155 -1.67 -6.63 -32.80
CA LEU A 155 -0.88 -5.41 -32.60
C LEU A 155 0.62 -5.64 -32.82
N SER A 156 1.17 -6.74 -32.30
CA SER A 156 2.56 -7.12 -32.52
C SER A 156 2.88 -7.31 -34.01
N LYS A 157 1.98 -7.96 -34.77
CA LYS A 157 2.13 -8.14 -36.23
C LYS A 157 2.03 -6.82 -36.99
N GLU A 158 1.02 -6.01 -36.69
CA GLU A 158 0.84 -4.68 -37.29
C GLU A 158 2.08 -3.80 -37.08
N LEU A 159 2.64 -3.79 -35.86
CA LEU A 159 3.86 -3.05 -35.54
C LEU A 159 5.11 -3.62 -36.22
N ALA A 160 5.19 -4.93 -36.43
CA ALA A 160 6.29 -5.55 -37.17
C ALA A 160 6.26 -5.20 -38.66
N GLU A 161 5.07 -5.00 -39.22
CA GLU A 161 4.84 -4.60 -40.62
C GLU A 161 5.00 -3.09 -40.82
N ALA A 162 4.65 -2.28 -39.82
CA ALA A 162 4.69 -0.80 -39.87
C ALA A 162 6.07 -0.16 -39.67
N ALA A 163 7.16 -0.94 -39.75
CA ALA A 163 8.53 -0.53 -39.43
C ALA A 163 9.07 0.70 -40.21
N ASP A 164 8.35 1.20 -41.22
CA ASP A 164 8.69 2.37 -42.06
C ASP A 164 7.86 3.64 -41.75
N GLY A 165 7.59 3.94 -40.48
CA GLY A 165 7.04 5.26 -40.09
C GLY A 165 5.52 5.42 -40.27
N GLY A 166 4.77 4.32 -40.22
CA GLY A 166 3.30 4.35 -40.12
C GLY A 166 2.82 4.96 -38.80
N ALA A 167 1.63 5.56 -38.80
CA ALA A 167 1.01 6.08 -37.59
C ALA A 167 0.82 4.94 -36.56
N ALA A 168 1.17 5.20 -35.30
CA ALA A 168 1.01 4.24 -34.22
C ALA A 168 -0.48 3.79 -34.14
N PRO A 169 -0.76 2.48 -34.12
CA PRO A 169 -2.12 1.98 -33.97
C PRO A 169 -2.72 2.49 -32.65
N ALA A 170 -4.03 2.73 -32.64
CA ALA A 170 -4.73 3.12 -31.42
C ALA A 170 -4.65 2.00 -30.38
N VAL A 171 -4.06 2.29 -29.23
CA VAL A 171 -3.84 1.35 -28.11
C VAL A 171 -4.43 1.89 -26.82
N ASP A 172 -4.57 1.03 -25.82
CA ASP A 172 -5.00 1.47 -24.49
C ASP A 172 -3.94 2.41 -23.89
N PRO A 173 -4.34 3.44 -23.15
CA PRO A 173 -3.40 4.33 -22.49
C PRO A 173 -2.53 3.53 -21.50
N THR A 174 -1.22 3.65 -21.65
CA THR A 174 -0.27 3.19 -20.64
C THR A 174 -0.08 4.29 -19.59
N PRO A 175 -0.07 3.96 -18.28
CA PRO A 175 0.28 4.93 -17.24
C PRO A 175 1.77 5.29 -17.25
N LEU A 176 2.56 4.62 -18.08
CA LEU A 176 4.00 4.84 -18.20
C LEU A 176 4.28 6.00 -19.15
N PRO A 177 5.31 6.82 -18.86
CA PRO A 177 5.74 7.88 -19.77
C PRO A 177 6.08 7.32 -21.16
N ALA A 178 5.57 7.97 -22.20
CA ALA A 178 5.77 7.54 -23.59
C ALA A 178 7.23 7.73 -24.05
N ASP A 179 7.85 8.86 -23.69
CA ASP A 179 9.23 9.20 -24.06
C ASP A 179 10.13 9.20 -22.82
N ALA A 180 10.51 8.00 -22.38
CA ALA A 180 11.42 7.83 -21.25
C ALA A 180 12.55 6.84 -21.55
N TRP A 181 13.71 7.13 -20.95
CA TRP A 181 14.85 6.22 -20.90
C TRP A 181 14.75 5.37 -19.65
N TRP A 182 14.91 4.07 -19.82
CA TRP A 182 14.77 3.10 -18.75
C TRP A 182 16.05 2.30 -18.56
N THR A 183 16.33 1.89 -17.33
CA THR A 183 17.20 0.75 -17.09
C THR A 183 16.35 -0.52 -17.03
N ALA A 184 17.01 -1.68 -17.11
CA ALA A 184 16.35 -2.97 -16.85
C ALA A 184 15.53 -2.95 -15.55
N ASP A 185 16.13 -2.42 -14.48
CA ASP A 185 15.55 -2.42 -13.14
C ASP A 185 14.35 -1.48 -13.03
N THR A 186 14.44 -0.26 -13.59
CA THR A 186 13.34 0.71 -13.49
C THR A 186 12.16 0.29 -14.37
N LEU A 187 12.42 -0.29 -15.54
CA LEU A 187 11.37 -0.85 -16.37
C LEU A 187 10.73 -2.09 -15.74
N ALA A 188 11.51 -2.94 -15.07
CA ALA A 188 10.99 -4.11 -14.38
C ALA A 188 10.07 -3.72 -13.21
N GLN A 189 10.42 -2.68 -12.47
CA GLN A 189 9.57 -2.14 -11.40
C GLN A 189 8.27 -1.53 -11.93
N ALA A 190 8.32 -0.89 -13.11
CA ALA A 190 7.18 -0.17 -13.67
C ALA A 190 6.23 -1.07 -14.48
N ALA A 191 6.75 -2.00 -15.28
CA ALA A 191 5.99 -2.82 -16.23
C ALA A 191 6.12 -4.33 -15.98
N GLY A 192 7.03 -4.76 -15.11
CA GLY A 192 7.30 -6.16 -14.81
C GLY A 192 8.58 -6.70 -15.47
N ALA A 193 9.18 -7.72 -14.85
CA ALA A 193 10.47 -8.27 -15.25
C ALA A 193 10.49 -8.81 -16.70
N SER A 194 9.42 -9.46 -17.14
CA SER A 194 9.31 -9.99 -18.51
C SER A 194 9.29 -8.88 -19.56
N VAL A 195 8.65 -7.74 -19.26
CA VAL A 195 8.62 -6.58 -20.17
C VAL A 195 10.00 -5.96 -20.29
N ALA A 196 10.69 -5.79 -19.15
CA ALA A 196 12.07 -5.31 -19.14
C ALA A 196 13.01 -6.22 -19.94
N GLN A 197 12.91 -7.54 -19.76
CA GLN A 197 13.68 -8.50 -20.54
C GLN A 197 13.37 -8.41 -22.03
N GLY A 198 12.10 -8.26 -22.41
CA GLY A 198 11.69 -8.04 -23.79
C GLY A 198 12.32 -6.79 -24.40
N ALA A 199 12.37 -5.69 -23.67
CA ALA A 199 12.96 -4.44 -24.14
C ALA A 199 14.48 -4.54 -24.40
N LEU A 200 15.18 -5.38 -23.63
CA LEU A 200 16.64 -5.59 -23.75
C LEU A 200 17.02 -6.65 -24.80
N THR A 201 16.15 -7.60 -25.08
CA THR A 201 16.44 -8.73 -25.97
C THR A 201 15.89 -8.53 -27.38
N THR A 202 14.81 -7.78 -27.53
CA THR A 202 14.23 -7.46 -28.84
C THR A 202 15.20 -6.57 -29.63
N PRO A 203 15.45 -6.82 -30.93
CA PRO A 203 16.28 -5.94 -31.75
C PRO A 203 15.72 -4.51 -31.82
N ILE A 204 16.60 -3.52 -31.94
CA ILE A 204 16.20 -2.12 -32.13
C ILE A 204 15.33 -1.99 -33.38
N GLY A 205 14.25 -1.22 -33.28
CA GLY A 205 13.28 -0.96 -34.35
C GLY A 205 12.33 -2.13 -34.64
N ARG A 206 12.41 -3.23 -33.89
CA ARG A 206 11.52 -4.40 -34.06
C ARG A 206 10.52 -4.50 -32.91
N ALA A 207 9.29 -4.88 -33.25
CA ALA A 207 8.27 -5.20 -32.27
C ALA A 207 8.54 -6.58 -31.65
N SER A 208 8.38 -6.66 -30.33
CA SER A 208 8.37 -7.94 -29.62
C SER A 208 7.11 -8.74 -29.93
N GLN A 209 7.13 -10.04 -29.60
CA GLN A 209 5.88 -10.77 -29.37
C GLN A 209 5.13 -10.18 -28.16
N PRO A 210 3.81 -10.44 -28.01
CA PRO A 210 3.07 -10.03 -26.83
C PRO A 210 3.68 -10.60 -25.55
N ILE A 211 3.90 -9.74 -24.56
CA ILE A 211 4.46 -10.08 -23.27
C ILE A 211 3.35 -9.96 -22.23
N SER A 212 3.03 -11.06 -21.55
CA SER A 212 2.05 -11.06 -20.47
C SER A 212 2.56 -10.29 -19.26
N ALA A 213 1.71 -9.41 -18.71
CA ALA A 213 1.97 -8.63 -17.50
C ALA A 213 0.75 -8.68 -16.55
N ALA A 214 0.86 -8.08 -15.35
CA ALA A 214 -0.17 -8.17 -14.31
C ALA A 214 -1.55 -7.59 -14.73
N TRP A 215 -1.54 -6.57 -15.58
CA TRP A 215 -2.72 -5.80 -15.97
C TRP A 215 -3.15 -6.02 -17.42
N GLY A 216 -2.39 -6.77 -18.20
CA GLY A 216 -2.63 -6.95 -19.63
C GLY A 216 -1.39 -7.43 -20.36
N TYR A 217 -1.28 -7.05 -21.63
CA TYR A 217 -0.19 -7.45 -22.50
C TYR A 217 0.58 -6.22 -22.98
N TYR A 218 1.90 -6.32 -23.02
CA TYR A 218 2.77 -5.33 -23.63
C TYR A 218 3.34 -5.84 -24.96
N VAL A 219 3.39 -4.96 -25.94
CA VAL A 219 4.29 -5.10 -27.10
C VAL A 219 5.31 -3.97 -26.98
N VAL A 220 6.59 -4.32 -27.01
CA VAL A 220 7.68 -3.36 -26.85
C VAL A 220 8.43 -3.18 -28.16
N VAL A 221 8.80 -1.94 -28.47
CA VAL A 221 9.66 -1.61 -29.61
C VAL A 221 10.84 -0.81 -29.06
N PRO A 222 12.01 -1.43 -28.88
CA PRO A 222 13.22 -0.71 -28.49
C PRO A 222 13.62 0.25 -29.61
N LEU A 223 13.75 1.54 -29.30
CA LEU A 223 14.06 2.59 -30.27
C LEU A 223 15.57 2.88 -30.29
N GLU A 224 16.18 2.92 -29.11
CA GLU A 224 17.60 3.24 -28.96
C GLU A 224 18.15 2.58 -27.69
N ARG A 225 19.45 2.26 -27.71
CA ARG A 225 20.21 1.88 -26.53
C ARG A 225 21.49 2.68 -26.46
N ARG A 226 21.85 3.11 -25.25
CA ARG A 226 23.11 3.78 -25.01
C ARG A 226 23.60 3.52 -23.59
N ALA A 227 24.90 3.69 -23.40
CA ALA A 227 25.42 3.83 -22.06
C ALA A 227 24.90 5.13 -21.42
N PRO A 228 24.54 5.11 -20.13
CA PRO A 228 24.30 6.35 -19.38
C PRO A 228 25.58 7.18 -19.33
N ASP A 229 25.44 8.50 -19.35
CA ASP A 229 26.57 9.41 -19.13
C ASP A 229 26.93 9.51 -17.64
N GLU A 230 28.05 10.17 -17.33
CA GLU A 230 28.54 10.33 -15.95
C GLU A 230 27.53 11.06 -15.05
N ALA A 231 26.81 12.05 -15.58
CA ALA A 231 25.86 12.84 -14.80
C ALA A 231 24.62 11.99 -14.46
N GLU A 232 24.14 11.19 -15.40
CA GLU A 232 23.04 10.25 -15.21
C GLU A 232 23.40 9.14 -14.21
N LEU A 233 24.60 8.58 -14.33
CA LEU A 233 25.12 7.59 -13.38
C LEU A 233 25.19 8.17 -11.97
N ARG A 234 25.72 9.41 -11.83
CA ARG A 234 25.81 10.09 -10.53
C ARG A 234 24.44 10.42 -9.95
N ALA A 235 23.48 10.83 -10.78
CA ALA A 235 22.10 11.06 -10.35
C ALA A 235 21.41 9.78 -9.87
N SER A 236 21.57 8.68 -10.61
CA SER A 236 21.07 7.35 -10.24
C SER A 236 21.69 6.86 -8.92
N ALA A 237 23.02 6.99 -8.78
CA ALA A 237 23.72 6.65 -7.54
C ALA A 237 23.21 7.48 -6.35
N ARG A 238 23.04 8.79 -6.52
CA ARG A 238 22.49 9.67 -5.49
C ARG A 238 21.08 9.25 -5.06
N ALA A 239 20.20 8.93 -6.02
CA ALA A 239 18.85 8.46 -5.72
C ALA A 239 18.86 7.12 -4.95
N ALA A 240 19.72 6.19 -5.35
CA ALA A 240 19.87 4.90 -4.66
C ALA A 240 20.40 5.06 -3.22
N VAL A 241 21.42 5.90 -3.01
CA VAL A 241 21.94 6.20 -1.67
C VAL A 241 20.86 6.84 -0.80
N LEU A 242 20.12 7.81 -1.34
CA LEU A 242 19.02 8.46 -0.62
C LEU A 242 17.94 7.45 -0.21
N ALA A 243 17.48 6.61 -1.15
CA ALA A 243 16.49 5.58 -0.88
C ALA A 243 16.96 4.60 0.21
N ARG A 244 18.21 4.14 0.12
CA ARG A 244 18.81 3.24 1.12
C ARG A 244 18.90 3.88 2.49
N LYS A 245 19.36 5.13 2.58
CA LYS A 245 19.44 5.85 3.86
C LYS A 245 18.05 6.11 4.45
N LYS A 246 17.06 6.50 3.64
CA LYS A 246 15.67 6.65 4.10
C LYS A 246 15.10 5.34 4.63
N ALA A 247 15.29 4.23 3.90
CA ALA A 247 14.84 2.91 4.34
C ALA A 247 15.48 2.51 5.68
N ALA A 248 16.77 2.82 5.88
CA ALA A 248 17.44 2.60 7.15
C ALA A 248 16.82 3.44 8.30
N GLU A 249 16.50 4.71 8.07
CA GLU A 249 15.83 5.55 9.09
C GLU A 249 14.42 5.06 9.43
N VAL A 250 13.65 4.62 8.44
CA VAL A 250 12.34 3.99 8.65
C VAL A 250 12.49 2.71 9.47
N GLN A 251 13.47 1.88 9.14
CA GLN A 251 13.73 0.66 9.90
C GLN A 251 14.15 0.98 11.35
N ARG A 252 14.98 2.00 11.58
CA ARG A 252 15.30 2.46 12.94
C ARG A 252 14.06 2.93 13.69
N ALA A 253 13.12 3.61 13.03
CA ALA A 253 11.85 4.01 13.64
C ALA A 253 10.99 2.80 14.03
N VAL A 254 10.91 1.79 13.16
CA VAL A 254 10.25 0.52 13.47
C VAL A 254 10.93 -0.19 14.65
N ASP A 255 12.26 -0.20 14.71
CA ASP A 255 13.00 -0.83 15.80
C ASP A 255 12.83 -0.09 17.12
N ARG A 256 12.69 1.25 17.11
CA ARG A 256 12.31 2.03 18.30
C ARG A 256 10.92 1.67 18.77
N ALA A 257 9.93 1.68 17.88
CA ALA A 257 8.56 1.31 18.20
C ALA A 257 8.49 -0.11 18.79
N ARG A 258 9.23 -1.07 18.22
CA ARG A 258 9.29 -2.45 18.71
C ARG A 258 9.70 -2.55 20.18
N LYS A 259 10.56 -1.67 20.69
CA LYS A 259 11.02 -1.68 22.09
C LYS A 259 9.90 -1.35 23.09
N GLU A 260 8.81 -0.74 22.63
CA GLU A 260 7.64 -0.42 23.46
C GLU A 260 6.74 -1.64 23.70
N TYR A 261 6.96 -2.74 22.97
CA TYR A 261 6.13 -3.93 23.03
C TYR A 261 6.90 -5.14 23.55
N ARG A 262 6.24 -5.96 24.38
CA ARG A 262 6.67 -7.33 24.63
C ARG A 262 6.22 -8.19 23.45
N VAL A 263 7.18 -8.75 22.71
CA VAL A 263 6.90 -9.56 21.52
C VAL A 263 7.14 -11.03 21.84
N ASP A 264 6.07 -11.79 22.02
CA ASP A 264 6.10 -13.24 22.19
C ASP A 264 5.74 -13.91 20.85
N VAL A 265 6.72 -14.54 20.19
CA VAL A 265 6.53 -15.22 18.90
C VAL A 265 6.47 -16.72 19.11
N ARG A 266 5.39 -17.36 18.66
CA ARG A 266 5.34 -18.81 18.49
C ARG A 266 5.70 -19.14 17.05
N VAL A 267 6.86 -19.76 16.86
CA VAL A 267 7.36 -20.14 15.54
C VAL A 267 7.05 -21.62 15.31
N PRO A 268 6.50 -22.02 14.15
CA PRO A 268 6.34 -23.43 13.77
C PRO A 268 7.66 -24.20 13.80
N GLU A 269 7.60 -25.51 14.06
CA GLU A 269 8.79 -26.37 14.05
C GLU A 269 9.54 -26.30 12.72
N GLY A 270 10.88 -26.28 12.79
CA GLY A 270 11.75 -26.24 11.60
C GLY A 270 12.14 -24.83 11.11
N ILE A 271 11.57 -23.76 11.67
CA ILE A 271 11.99 -22.39 11.35
C ILE A 271 12.96 -21.90 12.45
N PRO A 272 14.20 -21.49 12.10
CA PRO A 272 15.17 -21.03 13.08
C PRO A 272 14.63 -19.81 13.84
N ALA A 273 14.81 -19.82 15.16
CA ALA A 273 14.48 -18.67 15.99
C ALA A 273 15.28 -17.46 15.50
N ILE A 274 14.66 -16.28 15.51
CA ILE A 274 15.35 -15.07 15.09
C ILE A 274 16.37 -14.67 16.18
N GLU A 275 17.64 -15.01 15.98
CA GLU A 275 18.72 -14.60 16.88
C GLU A 275 18.85 -13.07 16.97
N GLY A 276 19.09 -12.56 18.19
CA GLY A 276 19.29 -11.12 18.44
C GLY A 276 18.04 -10.30 18.74
N ARG A 277 16.84 -10.89 18.74
CA ARG A 277 15.61 -10.26 19.26
C ARG A 277 15.20 -10.98 20.53
N HIS A 278 15.15 -10.28 21.66
CA HIS A 278 14.81 -10.84 22.97
C HIS A 278 13.43 -11.52 22.99
N ALA A 279 13.36 -12.77 22.55
CA ALA A 279 12.26 -13.67 22.76
C ALA A 279 12.74 -14.67 23.83
N ARG A 280 12.17 -14.60 25.04
CA ARG A 280 12.34 -15.70 25.99
C ARG A 280 11.44 -16.84 25.51
N ALA A 281 12.04 -17.91 24.99
CA ALA A 281 11.36 -19.18 24.82
C ALA A 281 10.89 -19.68 26.20
N ARG A 282 9.58 -19.87 26.38
CA ARG A 282 9.04 -20.62 27.51
C ARG A 282 8.57 -21.96 26.95
N GLY A 283 9.28 -23.03 27.30
CA GLY A 283 8.95 -24.40 26.91
C GLY A 283 7.61 -24.88 27.51
N PRO A 284 7.01 -25.96 26.97
CA PRO A 284 5.75 -26.50 27.44
C PRO A 284 5.92 -27.13 28.83
N GLY A 285 4.85 -27.14 29.61
CA GLY A 285 4.88 -27.30 31.07
C GLY A 285 5.32 -28.67 31.58
N GLY A 286 5.87 -28.66 32.81
CA GLY A 286 5.55 -29.66 33.83
C GLY A 286 4.61 -28.96 34.81
N GLY A 287 3.51 -29.52 35.25
CA GLY A 287 3.25 -30.91 35.63
C GLY A 287 2.41 -30.74 36.89
N VAL A 288 1.13 -31.06 36.80
CA VAL A 288 0.21 -31.07 37.93
C VAL A 288 0.53 -32.34 38.71
N ASP A 289 0.91 -32.18 39.98
CA ASP A 289 0.58 -33.09 41.08
C ASP A 289 -0.05 -32.24 42.19
#